data_AF-A0A840MGZ0-F1
#
_entry.id   AF-A0A840MGZ0-F1
#
_cell.length_a   1.000
_cell.length_b   1.000
_cell.length_c   1.000
_cell.angle_alpha   90.00
_cell.angle_beta   90.00
_cell.angle_gamma   90.00
#
_symmetry.space_group_name_H-M   'P 1'
#
loop_
_entity.id
_entity.type
_entity.pdbx_description
1 polymer ?
#
loop_
_entity_poly.entity_id
_entity_poly.type
_entity_poly.pdbx_seq_one_letter_code
_entity_poly.pdbx_strand_id
1 'polypeptide(L)'
;MRVVRCLVLVMLIGTAHATARVELPLPAASLLQPEVIVLWLQANARAADTQGAERARQQAEAAMRQGDRQGTLQSLEHSARLDPSPTALVALAEARLSELGKRFPEGAAIDRDALHQIGQLYQSALASERAYPRLARAAHDTLYQQTQCLHAYLAKRTVPTPCRPLQLLGLTTAEMQTQ
;
A
#
# COMPACT_ATOMS: atom_id res chain seq x y z
N MET A 1 22.37 -68.29 19.55
CA MET A 1 21.23 -67.58 20.18
C MET A 1 21.77 -66.41 21.00
N ARG A 2 21.08 -65.26 21.00
CA ARG A 2 21.38 -63.95 21.66
C ARG A 2 22.23 -62.98 20.83
N VAL A 3 21.94 -61.69 20.66
CA VAL A 3 20.75 -60.81 20.76
C VAL A 3 21.06 -59.66 19.78
N VAL A 4 20.19 -59.39 18.81
CA VAL A 4 20.29 -58.21 17.93
C VAL A 4 19.83 -57.00 18.74
N ARG A 5 20.74 -56.04 19.00
CA ARG A 5 20.39 -54.73 19.56
C ARG A 5 20.15 -53.75 18.40
N CYS A 6 18.88 -53.52 18.08
CA CYS A 6 18.46 -52.38 17.28
C CYS A 6 18.60 -51.10 18.11
N LEU A 7 19.53 -50.24 17.74
CA LEU A 7 19.62 -48.88 18.23
C LEU A 7 18.71 -48.00 17.35
N VAL A 8 17.52 -47.68 17.86
CA VAL A 8 16.63 -46.68 17.23
C VAL A 8 17.13 -45.30 17.65
N LEU A 9 17.83 -44.63 16.74
CA LEU A 9 18.21 -43.24 16.90
C LEU A 9 16.99 -42.37 16.56
N VAL A 10 16.27 -41.90 17.59
CA VAL A 10 15.23 -40.89 17.43
C VAL A 10 15.92 -39.53 17.24
N MET A 11 16.09 -39.10 15.99
CA MET A 11 16.43 -37.72 15.69
C MET A 11 15.19 -36.85 15.93
N LEU A 12 15.19 -36.16 17.07
CA LEU A 12 14.34 -35.00 17.31
C LEU A 12 14.82 -33.87 16.39
N ILE A 13 14.21 -33.74 15.21
CA ILE A 13 14.36 -32.55 14.38
C ILE A 13 13.60 -31.44 15.09
N GLY A 14 14.32 -30.68 15.93
CA GLY A 14 13.84 -29.41 16.45
C GLY A 14 13.58 -28.48 15.28
N THR A 15 12.30 -28.20 15.01
CA THR A 15 11.89 -27.13 14.10
C THR A 15 12.27 -25.82 14.76
N ALA A 16 13.49 -25.35 14.46
CA ALA A 16 13.89 -23.98 14.70
C ALA A 16 12.90 -23.10 13.94
N HIS A 17 11.89 -22.61 14.65
CA HIS A 17 11.07 -21.51 14.19
C HIS A 17 12.02 -20.34 14.11
N ALA A 18 12.60 -20.12 12.93
CA ALA A 18 13.23 -18.86 12.60
C ALA A 18 12.12 -17.82 12.77
N THR A 19 12.05 -17.21 13.95
CA THR A 19 11.32 -15.97 14.17
C THR A 19 11.90 -15.01 13.16
N ALA A 20 11.21 -14.86 12.02
CA ALA A 20 11.53 -13.87 11.02
C ALA A 20 11.68 -12.55 11.78
N ARG A 21 12.90 -12.01 11.81
CA ARG A 21 13.15 -10.74 12.48
C ARG A 21 12.27 -9.73 11.81
N VAL A 22 11.40 -9.12 12.61
CA VAL A 22 10.42 -8.21 12.10
C VAL A 22 11.13 -6.89 11.80
N GLU A 23 11.28 -6.57 10.51
CA GLU A 23 12.05 -5.42 10.07
C GLU A 23 11.24 -4.12 10.25
N LEU A 24 11.83 -3.17 10.97
CA LEU A 24 11.30 -1.83 11.23
C LEU A 24 12.34 -0.81 10.74
N PRO A 25 11.97 0.17 9.90
CA PRO A 25 10.66 0.34 9.26
C PRO A 25 10.42 -0.68 8.13
N LEU A 26 9.15 -0.80 7.70
CA LEU A 26 8.78 -1.68 6.59
C LEU A 26 9.56 -1.30 5.31
N PRO A 27 10.08 -2.26 4.51
CA PRO A 27 10.72 -1.96 3.23
C PRO A 27 9.75 -1.28 2.24
N ALA A 28 10.25 -0.36 1.40
CA ALA A 28 9.41 0.39 0.46
C ALA A 28 8.64 -0.50 -0.52
N ALA A 29 9.28 -1.55 -1.04
CA ALA A 29 8.66 -2.51 -1.96
C ALA A 29 7.51 -3.31 -1.31
N SER A 30 7.51 -3.44 0.03
CA SER A 30 6.46 -4.14 0.76
C SER A 30 5.17 -3.32 0.89
N LEU A 31 5.22 -2.00 0.65
CA LEU A 31 4.02 -1.14 0.63
C LEU A 31 3.04 -1.52 -0.49
N LEU A 32 3.50 -2.22 -1.51
CA LEU A 32 2.71 -2.69 -2.65
C LEU A 32 2.14 -4.10 -2.45
N GLN A 33 2.34 -4.71 -1.28
CA GLN A 33 2.01 -6.10 -1.00
C GLN A 33 0.99 -6.18 0.15
N PRO A 34 -0.32 -6.26 -0.13
CA PRO A 34 -1.37 -6.23 0.89
C PRO A 34 -1.19 -7.28 2.00
N GLU A 35 -0.76 -8.49 1.64
CA GLU A 35 -0.49 -9.59 2.56
C GLU A 35 0.67 -9.28 3.52
N VAL A 36 1.72 -8.62 3.03
CA VAL A 36 2.87 -8.23 3.86
C VAL A 36 2.46 -7.14 4.84
N ILE A 37 1.60 -6.20 4.43
CA ILE A 37 1.07 -5.16 5.31
C ILE A 37 0.26 -5.76 6.46
N VAL A 38 -0.60 -6.74 6.17
CA VAL A 38 -1.39 -7.43 7.19
C VAL A 38 -0.49 -8.15 8.19
N LEU A 39 0.49 -8.92 7.70
CA LEU A 39 1.43 -9.65 8.56
C LEU A 39 2.26 -8.69 9.41
N TRP A 40 2.73 -7.59 8.82
CA TRP A 40 3.50 -6.58 9.53
C TRP A 40 2.66 -5.91 10.62
N LEU A 41 1.40 -5.54 10.35
CA LEU A 41 0.53 -4.92 11.36
C LEU A 41 0.23 -5.88 12.52
N GLN A 42 -0.01 -7.16 12.23
CA GLN A 42 -0.21 -8.18 13.26
C GLN A 42 1.00 -8.33 14.18
N ALA A 43 2.21 -8.24 13.63
CA ALA A 43 3.45 -8.36 14.39
C ALA A 43 3.87 -7.04 15.09
N ASN A 44 3.59 -5.88 14.50
CA ASN A 44 4.23 -4.61 14.90
C ASN A 44 3.29 -3.47 15.26
N ALA A 45 1.98 -3.57 15.11
CA ALA A 45 1.10 -2.40 15.24
C ALA A 45 1.28 -1.62 16.56
N ARG A 46 1.68 -2.31 17.65
CA ARG A 46 1.98 -1.67 18.95
C ARG A 46 3.34 -0.97 19.01
N ALA A 47 4.29 -1.40 18.18
CA ALA A 47 5.66 -0.88 18.10
C ALA A 47 5.87 0.06 16.90
N ALA A 48 4.85 0.28 16.07
CA ALA A 48 4.89 1.20 14.94
C ALA A 48 5.22 2.63 15.41
N ASP A 49 6.12 3.31 14.69
CA ASP A 49 6.52 4.69 15.03
C ASP A 49 5.48 5.69 14.47
N THR A 50 4.33 5.76 15.13
CA THR A 50 3.23 6.64 14.74
C THR A 50 3.61 8.13 14.79
N GLN A 51 4.47 8.52 15.72
CA GLN A 51 4.96 9.90 15.84
C GLN A 51 5.94 10.25 14.72
N GLY A 52 6.83 9.33 14.35
CA GLY A 52 7.69 9.46 13.17
C GLY A 52 6.87 9.53 11.90
N ALA A 53 5.86 8.67 11.75
CA ALA A 53 4.98 8.67 10.60
C ALA A 53 4.24 10.01 10.44
N GLU A 54 3.74 10.58 11.54
CA GLU A 54 3.08 11.89 11.54
C GLU A 54 4.04 13.04 11.20
N ARG A 55 5.27 13.02 11.74
CA ARG A 55 6.30 14.00 11.38
C ARG A 55 6.65 13.94 9.89
N ALA A 56 6.80 12.74 9.33
CA ALA A 56 7.03 12.54 7.90
C ALA A 56 5.83 13.04 7.06
N ARG A 57 4.60 12.85 7.53
CA ARG A 57 3.40 13.40 6.89
C ARG A 57 3.41 14.93 6.86
N GLN A 58 3.77 15.58 7.96
CA GLN A 58 3.90 17.05 8.04
C GLN A 58 5.01 17.59 7.14
N GLN A 59 6.12 16.86 7.00
CA GLN A 59 7.18 17.17 6.04
C GLN A 59 6.67 17.08 4.60
N ALA A 60 5.87 16.07 4.27
CA ALA A 60 5.24 15.96 2.96
C ALA A 60 4.33 17.16 2.65
N GLU A 61 3.53 17.60 3.62
CA GLU A 61 2.67 18.78 3.45
C GLU A 61 3.50 20.06 3.25
N ALA A 62 4.62 20.21 3.96
CA ALA A 62 5.52 21.35 3.78
C ALA A 62 6.16 21.34 2.39
N ALA A 63 6.67 20.19 1.93
CA ALA A 63 7.22 20.01 0.59
C ALA A 63 6.17 20.31 -0.49
N MET A 64 4.94 19.83 -0.30
CA MET A 64 3.83 20.10 -1.22
C MET A 64 3.52 21.59 -1.35
N ARG A 65 3.50 22.34 -0.24
CA ARG A 65 3.31 23.81 -0.24
C ARG A 65 4.44 24.54 -0.97
N GLN A 66 5.64 23.98 -1.00
CA GLN A 66 6.80 24.52 -1.71
C GLN A 66 6.87 24.07 -3.18
N GLY A 67 5.96 23.20 -3.62
CA GLY A 67 6.02 22.59 -4.96
C GLY A 67 7.10 21.52 -5.10
N ASP A 68 7.74 21.09 -4.01
CA ASP A 68 8.73 20.01 -3.99
C ASP A 68 8.02 18.65 -4.04
N ARG A 69 7.85 18.15 -5.27
CA ARG A 69 7.16 16.88 -5.52
C ARG A 69 7.95 15.68 -5.04
N GLN A 70 9.27 15.70 -5.22
CA GLN A 70 10.14 14.60 -4.81
C GLN A 70 10.16 14.50 -3.29
N GLY A 71 10.33 15.61 -2.58
CA GLY A 71 10.25 15.67 -1.12
C GLY A 71 8.89 15.24 -0.59
N THR A 72 7.79 15.58 -1.28
CA THR A 72 6.44 15.11 -0.95
C THR A 72 6.36 13.58 -1.00
N LEU A 73 6.75 12.98 -2.13
CA LEU A 73 6.69 11.52 -2.32
C LEU A 73 7.59 10.77 -1.35
N GLN A 74 8.83 11.24 -1.15
CA GLN A 74 9.78 10.63 -0.21
C GLN A 74 9.25 10.66 1.22
N SER A 75 8.67 11.78 1.65
CA SER A 75 8.14 11.94 3.00
C SER A 75 6.87 11.11 3.23
N LEU A 76 5.98 11.00 2.24
CA LEU A 76 4.81 10.12 2.31
C LEU A 76 5.20 8.63 2.31
N GLU A 77 6.18 8.23 1.50
CA GLU A 77 6.69 6.86 1.51
C GLU A 77 7.32 6.54 2.87
N HIS A 78 8.13 7.46 3.41
CA HIS A 78 8.70 7.28 4.74
C HIS A 78 7.63 7.16 5.83
N SER A 79 6.59 8.00 5.77
CA SER A 79 5.44 7.92 6.67
C SER A 79 4.77 6.54 6.63
N ALA A 80 4.45 6.05 5.43
CA ALA A 80 3.81 4.75 5.24
C ALA A 80 4.69 3.56 5.66
N ARG A 81 6.02 3.69 5.59
CA ARG A 81 6.96 2.66 6.06
C ARG A 81 7.06 2.59 7.59
N LEU A 82 6.85 3.70 8.28
CA LEU A 82 6.87 3.77 9.75
C LEU A 82 5.56 3.30 10.37
N ASP A 83 4.43 3.69 9.78
CA ASP A 83 3.08 3.25 10.14
C ASP A 83 2.24 3.09 8.85
N PRO A 84 2.08 1.86 8.32
CA PRO A 84 1.33 1.59 7.09
C PRO A 84 -0.18 1.65 7.35
N SER A 85 -0.64 2.75 7.94
CA SER A 85 -2.05 3.03 8.17
C SER A 85 -2.79 3.26 6.84
N PRO A 86 -4.11 3.08 6.79
CA PRO A 86 -4.89 3.29 5.58
C PRO A 86 -4.72 4.71 5.02
N THR A 87 -4.66 5.72 5.90
CA THR A 87 -4.48 7.12 5.52
C THR A 87 -3.10 7.40 4.92
N ALA A 88 -2.03 6.82 5.49
CA ALA A 88 -0.68 7.00 4.96
C ALA A 88 -0.52 6.37 3.56
N LEU A 89 -1.05 5.16 3.37
CA LEU A 89 -1.01 4.45 2.09
C LEU A 89 -1.84 5.16 1.01
N VAL A 90 -3.04 5.66 1.35
CA VAL A 90 -3.86 6.47 0.43
C VAL A 90 -3.17 7.77 0.05
N ALA A 91 -2.59 8.49 1.02
CA ALA A 91 -1.88 9.74 0.73
C ALA A 91 -0.72 9.52 -0.25
N LEU A 92 0.06 8.45 -0.07
CA LEU A 92 1.12 8.07 -1.01
C LEU A 92 0.55 7.72 -2.40
N ALA A 93 -0.55 6.97 -2.46
CA ALA A 93 -1.21 6.61 -3.72
C ALA A 93 -1.70 7.85 -4.48
N GLU A 94 -2.39 8.77 -3.80
CA GLU A 94 -2.91 10.00 -4.41
C GLU A 94 -1.79 10.95 -4.86
N ALA A 95 -0.68 11.03 -4.13
CA ALA A 95 0.48 11.79 -4.53
C ALA A 95 1.13 11.20 -5.80
N ARG A 96 1.26 9.86 -5.87
CA ARG A 96 1.76 9.18 -7.07
C ARG A 96 0.83 9.35 -8.27
N LEU A 97 -0.50 9.30 -8.07
CA LEU A 97 -1.49 9.59 -9.11
C LEU A 97 -1.34 11.01 -9.65
N SER A 98 -1.24 11.98 -8.75
CA SER A 98 -1.12 13.39 -9.12
C SER A 98 0.17 13.66 -9.90
N GLU A 99 1.27 13.02 -9.52
CA GLU A 99 2.53 13.11 -10.25
C GLU A 99 2.45 12.40 -11.61
N LEU A 100 1.77 11.25 -11.66
CA LEU A 100 1.55 10.51 -12.90
C LEU A 100 0.73 11.36 -13.89
N GLY A 101 -0.40 11.92 -13.46
CA GLY A 101 -1.24 12.78 -14.29
C GLY A 101 -0.52 14.02 -14.82
N LYS A 102 0.36 14.63 -14.01
CA LYS A 102 1.17 15.79 -14.45
C LYS A 102 2.20 15.46 -15.53
N ARG A 103 2.60 14.20 -15.68
CA ARG A 103 3.56 13.75 -16.70
C ARG A 103 2.87 13.47 -18.04
N PHE A 104 1.55 13.32 -18.06
CA PHE A 104 0.80 13.03 -19.27
C PHE A 104 0.01 14.25 -19.73
N PRO A 105 0.45 14.94 -20.80
CA PRO A 105 -0.42 15.88 -21.48
C PRO A 105 -1.62 15.15 -22.10
N GLU A 106 -2.70 15.89 -22.36
CA GLU A 106 -3.93 15.37 -22.98
C GLU A 106 -3.59 14.49 -24.21
N GLY A 107 -4.06 13.24 -24.22
CA GLY A 107 -3.86 12.28 -25.32
C GLY A 107 -2.60 11.41 -25.24
N ALA A 108 -1.72 11.58 -24.24
CA ALA A 108 -0.58 10.68 -24.04
C ALA A 108 -1.00 9.35 -23.39
N ALA A 109 -0.35 8.25 -23.79
CA ALA A 109 -0.62 6.93 -23.22
C ALA A 109 -0.14 6.85 -21.76
N ILE A 110 -1.06 6.55 -20.84
CA ILE A 110 -0.76 6.39 -19.41
C ILE A 110 0.16 5.17 -19.19
N ASP A 111 1.19 5.36 -18.37
CA ASP A 111 2.02 4.27 -17.87
C ASP A 111 1.18 3.32 -16.99
N ARG A 112 0.85 2.16 -17.57
CA ARG A 112 0.00 1.15 -16.93
C ARG A 112 0.68 0.46 -15.76
N ASP A 113 2.00 0.31 -15.79
CA ASP A 113 2.73 -0.36 -14.70
C ASP A 113 2.75 0.55 -13.47
N ALA A 114 3.00 1.84 -13.67
CA ALA A 114 2.89 2.84 -12.61
C ALA A 114 1.46 2.87 -12.02
N LEU A 115 0.44 2.85 -12.89
CA LEU A 115 -0.96 2.83 -12.45
C LEU A 115 -1.32 1.55 -11.69
N HIS A 116 -0.77 0.40 -12.09
CA HIS A 116 -0.97 -0.87 -11.40
C HIS A 116 -0.34 -0.85 -9.99
N GLN A 117 0.87 -0.30 -9.85
CA GLN A 117 1.51 -0.13 -8.53
C GLN A 117 0.71 0.80 -7.62
N ILE A 118 0.12 1.86 -8.17
CA ILE A 118 -0.80 2.72 -7.41
C ILE A 118 -2.04 1.93 -6.98
N GLY A 119 -2.60 1.09 -7.85
CA GLY A 119 -3.69 0.18 -7.49
C GLY A 119 -3.34 -0.75 -6.32
N GLN A 120 -2.10 -1.25 -6.28
CA GLN A 120 -1.60 -2.06 -5.17
C GLN A 120 -1.50 -1.28 -3.84
N LEU A 121 -1.21 0.03 -3.88
CA LEU A 121 -1.25 0.88 -2.67
C LEU A 121 -2.67 1.01 -2.12
N TYR A 122 -3.68 1.19 -2.97
CA TYR A 122 -5.09 1.21 -2.55
C TYR A 122 -5.53 -0.13 -1.95
N GLN A 123 -5.14 -1.24 -2.55
CA GLN A 123 -5.39 -2.59 -2.01
C GLN A 123 -4.71 -2.79 -0.65
N SER A 124 -3.47 -2.31 -0.52
CA SER A 124 -2.72 -2.35 0.74
C SER A 124 -3.37 -1.50 1.82
N ALA A 125 -3.93 -0.34 1.47
CA ALA A 125 -4.70 0.49 2.39
C ALA A 125 -5.97 -0.22 2.88
N LEU A 126 -6.71 -0.89 2.00
CA LEU A 126 -7.87 -1.71 2.41
C LEU A 126 -7.46 -2.88 3.30
N ALA A 127 -6.34 -3.54 3.01
CA ALA A 127 -5.83 -4.64 3.81
C ALA A 127 -5.39 -4.16 5.20
N SER A 128 -4.72 -3.01 5.27
CA SER A 128 -4.39 -2.31 6.52
C SER A 128 -5.64 -2.02 7.35
N GLU A 129 -6.68 -1.45 6.74
CA GLU A 129 -7.94 -1.13 7.43
C GLU A 129 -8.66 -2.38 7.94
N ARG A 130 -8.58 -3.52 7.24
CA ARG A 130 -9.14 -4.78 7.73
C ARG A 130 -8.35 -5.37 8.90
N ALA A 131 -7.03 -5.27 8.87
CA ALA A 131 -6.16 -5.83 9.91
C ALA A 131 -6.13 -4.97 11.18
N TYR A 132 -6.20 -3.65 11.02
CA TYR A 132 -6.16 -2.69 12.10
C TYR A 132 -7.09 -1.50 11.78
N PRO A 133 -8.41 -1.65 12.04
CA PRO A 133 -9.40 -0.63 11.68
C PRO A 133 -9.12 0.71 12.36
N ARG A 134 -8.95 1.77 11.57
CA ARG A 134 -8.74 3.15 12.03
C ARG A 134 -9.66 4.15 11.36
N LEU A 135 -10.31 3.78 10.25
CA LEU A 135 -11.17 4.69 9.51
C LEU A 135 -12.58 4.73 10.09
N ALA A 136 -13.21 5.91 10.03
CA ALA A 136 -14.65 6.00 10.17
C ALA A 136 -15.33 5.30 8.97
N ARG A 137 -16.57 4.81 9.16
CA ARG A 137 -17.30 4.05 8.13
C ARG A 137 -17.34 4.76 6.78
N ALA A 138 -17.66 6.06 6.75
CA ALA A 138 -17.70 6.82 5.50
C ALA A 138 -16.34 6.88 4.77
N ALA A 139 -15.23 6.95 5.51
CA ALA A 139 -13.88 6.93 4.94
C ALA A 139 -13.51 5.53 4.43
N HIS A 140 -13.91 4.47 5.15
CA HIS A 140 -13.79 3.09 4.68
C HIS A 140 -14.55 2.88 3.36
N ASP A 141 -15.82 3.29 3.30
CA ASP A 141 -16.66 3.16 2.11
C ASP A 141 -16.05 3.91 0.92
N THR A 142 -15.52 5.11 1.16
CA THR A 142 -14.79 5.89 0.14
C THR A 142 -13.57 5.15 -0.36
N LEU A 143 -12.72 4.63 0.53
CA LEU A 143 -11.53 3.84 0.17
C LEU A 143 -11.91 2.59 -0.64
N TYR A 144 -12.97 1.89 -0.23
CA TYR A 144 -13.47 0.73 -0.95
C TYR A 144 -13.92 1.11 -2.37
N GLN A 145 -14.74 2.15 -2.52
CA GLN A 145 -15.20 2.63 -3.82
C GLN A 145 -14.05 3.05 -4.74
N GLN A 146 -13.07 3.80 -4.22
CA GLN A 146 -11.90 4.21 -5.00
C GLN A 146 -11.07 3.02 -5.48
N THR A 147 -10.87 2.02 -4.61
CA THR A 147 -10.15 0.80 -4.98
C THR A 147 -10.89 0.03 -6.07
N GLN A 148 -12.22 -0.11 -5.92
CA GLN A 148 -13.05 -0.80 -6.91
C GLN A 148 -13.04 -0.09 -8.27
N CYS A 149 -13.14 1.24 -8.29
CA CYS A 149 -13.18 1.97 -9.55
C CYS A 149 -11.84 1.91 -10.30
N LEU A 150 -10.72 2.04 -9.59
CA LEU A 150 -9.39 1.90 -10.19
C LEU A 150 -9.14 0.46 -10.67
N HIS A 151 -9.59 -0.54 -9.93
CA HIS A 151 -9.49 -1.93 -10.33
C HIS A 151 -10.37 -2.24 -11.56
N ALA A 152 -11.57 -1.66 -11.65
CA ALA A 152 -12.43 -1.80 -12.84
C ALA A 152 -11.74 -1.21 -14.08
N TYR A 153 -11.14 -0.02 -13.97
CA TYR A 153 -10.38 0.62 -15.03
C TYR A 153 -9.19 -0.23 -15.48
N LEU A 154 -8.34 -0.67 -14.55
CA LEU A 154 -7.19 -1.53 -14.88
C LEU A 154 -7.61 -2.85 -15.55
N ALA A 155 -8.80 -3.36 -15.22
CA ALA A 155 -9.38 -4.56 -15.81
C ALA A 155 -10.14 -4.31 -17.12
N LYS A 156 -10.17 -3.08 -17.65
CA LYS A 156 -10.95 -2.66 -18.83
C LYS A 156 -12.43 -3.03 -18.71
N ARG A 157 -13.00 -2.81 -17.53
CA ARG A 157 -14.44 -2.99 -17.25
C ARG A 157 -15.10 -1.62 -17.08
N THR A 158 -16.43 -1.61 -17.09
CA THR A 158 -17.21 -0.41 -16.77
C THR A 158 -16.76 0.19 -15.44
N VAL A 159 -16.30 1.44 -15.50
CA VAL A 159 -15.80 2.18 -14.33
C VAL A 159 -16.98 2.82 -13.59
N PRO A 160 -17.19 2.49 -12.29
CA PRO A 160 -18.13 3.22 -11.45
C PRO A 160 -17.70 4.68 -11.30
N THR A 161 -18.65 5.61 -11.43
CA THR A 161 -18.42 7.05 -11.27
C THR A 161 -19.11 7.60 -10.01
N PRO A 162 -18.54 8.60 -9.32
CA PRO A 162 -17.25 9.23 -9.60
C PRO A 162 -16.06 8.33 -9.23
N CYS A 163 -14.97 8.39 -10.02
CA CYS A 163 -13.72 7.69 -9.72
C CYS A 163 -12.60 8.68 -9.43
N ARG A 164 -12.47 9.10 -8.15
CA ARG A 164 -11.46 10.07 -7.71
C ARG A 164 -10.02 9.72 -8.13
N PRO A 165 -9.56 8.46 -8.06
CA PRO A 165 -8.23 8.09 -8.55
C PRO A 165 -7.99 8.54 -10.00
N LEU A 166 -8.95 8.27 -10.90
CA LEU A 166 -8.85 8.65 -12.32
C LEU A 166 -9.02 10.16 -12.54
N GLN A 167 -9.79 10.84 -11.69
CA GLN A 167 -9.85 12.31 -11.69
C GLN A 167 -8.50 12.93 -11.30
N LEU A 168 -7.77 12.34 -10.33
CA LEU A 168 -6.43 12.77 -9.94
C LEU A 168 -5.38 12.53 -11.03
N LEU A 169 -5.60 11.53 -11.89
CA LEU A 169 -4.83 11.34 -13.13
C LEU A 169 -5.14 12.39 -14.20
N GLY A 170 -6.19 13.19 -14.04
CA GLY A 170 -6.64 14.16 -15.04
C GLY A 170 -7.63 13.61 -16.07
N LEU A 171 -8.17 12.41 -15.89
CA LEU A 171 -9.14 11.84 -16.82
C LEU A 171 -10.54 12.41 -16.61
N THR A 172 -11.21 12.72 -17.72
CA THR A 172 -12.63 13.06 -17.77
C THR A 172 -13.51 11.81 -17.74
N THR A 173 -14.79 11.98 -17.41
CA THR A 173 -15.77 10.88 -17.41
C THR A 173 -15.86 10.17 -18.79
N ALA A 174 -15.70 10.92 -19.88
CA ALA A 174 -15.75 10.35 -21.24
C ALA A 174 -14.54 9.44 -21.52
N GLU A 175 -13.35 9.85 -21.07
CA GLU A 175 -12.12 9.06 -21.22
C GLU A 175 -12.11 7.81 -20.33
N MET A 176 -12.81 7.85 -19.20
CA MET A 176 -12.96 6.67 -18.34
C MET A 176 -13.85 5.57 -18.98
N GLN A 177 -14.70 5.93 -19.95
CA GLN A 177 -15.67 5.02 -20.57
C GLN A 177 -15.21 4.43 -21.92
N THR A 178 -14.10 4.91 -22.48
CA THR A 178 -13.65 4.62 -23.86
C THR A 178 -12.52 3.59 -23.95
N GLN A 179 -12.33 2.76 -22.91
CA GLN A 179 -11.24 1.78 -22.81
C GLN A 179 -11.44 0.45 -23.53
#